data_AF-M1D324-F1
#
_entry.id   AF-M1D324-F1
#
_cell.length_a   1.000
_cell.length_b   1.000
_cell.length_c   1.000
_cell.angle_alpha   90.00
_cell.angle_beta   90.00
_cell.angle_gamma   90.00
#
_symmetry.space_group_name_H-M   'P 1'
#
loop_
_entity.id
_entity.type
_entity.pdbx_description
1 polymer ?
#
loop_
_entity_poly.entity_id
_entity_poly.type
_entity_poly.pdbx_seq_one_letter_code
_entity_poly.pdbx_strand_id
1 'polypeptide(L)'
;MVMHKNFEGPAVFEMLNGALEVARQEKRVNEERNIKILVAQMHVVKGELEEALQKFKLLVQENPRDFRPYLCQGIVYSLLDKKKEADEQFEIYRSLVPKEFPQRGFLDDVVLAAKTETREQLEKEFKNEFSYNT
;
A
#
# COMPACT_ATOMS: atom_id res chain seq x y z
N MET A 1 -20.86 25.24 4.41
CA MET A 1 -20.54 23.85 4.81
C MET A 1 -19.03 23.76 4.85
N VAL A 2 -18.45 23.65 6.05
CA VAL A 2 -17.02 23.86 6.31
C VAL A 2 -16.26 22.63 5.85
N MET A 3 -15.45 22.77 4.80
CA MET A 3 -14.46 21.76 4.42
C MET A 3 -13.37 21.75 5.48
N HIS A 4 -13.45 20.83 6.44
CA HIS A 4 -12.31 20.49 7.28
C HIS A 4 -11.25 19.87 6.35
N LYS A 5 -10.22 20.64 6.03
CA LYS A 5 -8.99 20.10 5.43
C LYS A 5 -8.35 19.24 6.52
N ASN A 6 -8.34 17.92 6.35
CA ASN A 6 -7.68 16.99 7.27
C ASN A 6 -6.18 17.34 7.36
N PHE A 7 -5.79 18.01 8.44
CA PHE A 7 -4.40 18.26 8.82
C PHE A 7 -3.74 17.03 9.47
N GLU A 8 -4.37 15.85 9.37
CA GLU A 8 -3.90 14.61 10.00
C GLU A 8 -2.73 13.96 9.26
N GLY A 9 -2.60 14.20 7.95
CA GLY A 9 -1.52 13.63 7.13
C GLY A 9 -0.12 13.90 7.70
N PRO A 10 0.26 15.18 7.95
CA PRO A 10 1.55 15.51 8.56
C PRO A 10 1.80 14.82 9.91
N ALA A 11 0.80 14.82 10.81
CA ALA A 11 0.92 14.19 12.12
C ALA A 11 1.12 12.67 12.03
N VAL A 12 0.42 12.00 11.12
CA VAL A 12 0.57 10.55 10.91
C VAL A 12 1.96 10.21 10.37
N PHE A 13 2.51 11.00 9.45
CA PHE A 13 3.90 10.79 8.99
C PHE A 13 4.91 11.01 10.13
N GLU A 14 4.74 12.03 10.95
CA GLU A 14 5.60 12.25 12.12
C GLU A 14 5.57 11.05 13.08
N MET A 15 4.38 10.54 13.40
CA MET A 15 4.21 9.37 14.25
C MET A 15 4.86 8.11 13.64
N LEU A 16 4.62 7.84 12.34
CA LEU A 16 5.21 6.68 11.65
C LEU A 16 6.73 6.79 11.56
N ASN A 17 7.28 7.99 11.32
CA ASN A 17 8.72 8.21 11.28
C ASN A 17 9.36 8.02 12.67
N GLY A 18 8.72 8.52 13.74
CA GLY A 18 9.16 8.28 15.10
C GLY A 18 9.15 6.80 15.46
N ALA A 19 8.07 6.07 15.11
CA ALA A 19 7.99 4.62 15.30
C ALA A 19 9.06 3.88 14.49
N LEU A 20 9.35 4.33 13.27
CA LEU A 20 10.38 3.76 12.41
C LEU A 20 11.78 3.92 13.01
N GLU A 21 12.06 5.08 13.59
CA GLU A 21 13.33 5.34 14.28
C GLU A 21 13.51 4.42 15.49
N VAL A 22 12.49 4.30 16.34
CA VAL A 22 12.51 3.39 17.50
C VAL A 22 12.73 1.94 17.03
N ALA A 23 12.00 1.48 16.00
CA ALA A 23 12.15 0.13 15.46
C ALA A 23 13.57 -0.14 14.95
N ARG A 24 14.21 0.85 14.30
CA ARG A 24 15.59 0.76 13.83
C ARG A 24 16.60 0.71 14.97
N GLN A 25 16.45 1.60 15.96
CA GLN A 25 17.34 1.65 17.13
C GLN A 25 17.31 0.33 17.91
N GLU A 26 16.10 -0.23 18.08
CA GLU A 26 15.89 -1.49 18.79
C GLU A 26 16.07 -2.74 17.90
N LYS A 27 16.45 -2.59 16.63
CA LYS A 27 16.64 -3.68 15.65
C LYS A 27 15.41 -4.58 15.50
N ARG A 28 14.22 -3.99 15.61
CA ARG A 28 12.92 -4.63 15.42
C ARG A 28 12.60 -4.72 13.92
N VAL A 29 13.24 -5.66 13.22
CA VAL A 29 13.23 -5.77 11.75
C VAL A 29 11.82 -5.93 11.17
N ASN A 30 10.94 -6.67 11.82
CA ASN A 30 9.59 -6.91 11.33
C ASN A 30 8.73 -5.65 11.45
N GLU A 31 8.83 -4.96 12.59
CA GLU A 31 8.16 -3.70 12.89
C GLU A 31 8.66 -2.60 11.93
N GLU A 32 9.97 -2.48 11.74
CA GLU A 32 10.57 -1.56 10.77
C GLU A 32 9.94 -1.75 9.38
N ARG A 33 9.87 -3.00 8.91
CA ARG A 33 9.29 -3.31 7.59
C ARG A 33 7.81 -2.98 7.53
N ASN A 34 7.04 -3.34 8.56
CA ASN A 34 5.61 -3.06 8.62
C ASN A 34 5.34 -1.55 8.59
N ILE A 35 6.13 -0.76 9.33
CA ILE A 35 6.01 0.70 9.34
C ILE A 35 6.37 1.29 7.97
N LYS A 36 7.43 0.81 7.31
CA LYS A 36 7.76 1.23 5.93
C LYS A 36 6.63 0.95 4.94
N ILE A 37 5.95 -0.20 5.06
CA ILE A 37 4.77 -0.53 4.25
C ILE A 37 3.65 0.49 4.50
N LEU A 38 3.34 0.80 5.77
CA LEU A 38 2.32 1.79 6.13
C LEU A 38 2.64 3.18 5.56
N VAL A 39 3.90 3.62 5.67
CA VAL A 39 4.35 4.89 5.07
C VAL A 39 4.13 4.89 3.56
N ALA A 40 4.45 3.81 2.86
CA ALA A 40 4.21 3.69 1.43
C ALA A 40 2.72 3.72 1.07
N GLN A 41 1.86 3.04 1.83
CA GLN A 41 0.40 3.08 1.67
C GLN A 41 -0.17 4.48 1.92
N MET A 42 0.35 5.23 2.89
CA MET A 42 -0.06 6.62 3.14
C MET A 42 0.20 7.52 1.93
N HIS A 43 1.31 7.32 1.21
CA HIS A 43 1.55 8.03 -0.05
C HIS A 43 0.49 7.67 -1.11
N VAL A 44 0.04 6.41 -1.19
CA VAL A 44 -1.06 6.02 -2.09
C VAL A 44 -2.34 6.76 -1.74
N VAL A 45 -2.72 6.81 -0.46
CA VAL A 45 -3.92 7.51 0.02
C VAL A 45 -3.88 9.01 -0.31
N LYS A 46 -2.69 9.61 -0.28
CA LYS A 46 -2.47 11.01 -0.67
C LYS A 46 -2.42 11.26 -2.18
N GLY A 47 -2.48 10.22 -3.00
CA GLY A 47 -2.31 10.30 -4.45
C GLY A 47 -0.87 10.50 -4.90
N GLU A 48 0.12 10.33 -4.00
CA GLU A 48 1.54 10.43 -4.28
C GLU A 48 2.05 9.06 -4.80
N LEU A 49 1.48 8.61 -5.93
CA LEU A 49 1.60 7.23 -6.43
C LEU A 49 3.04 6.85 -6.81
N GLU A 50 3.79 7.76 -7.42
CA GLU A 50 5.18 7.56 -7.81
C GLU A 50 6.09 7.40 -6.59
N GLU A 51 5.84 8.18 -5.55
CA GLU A 51 6.57 8.11 -4.27
C GLU A 51 6.27 6.78 -3.56
N ALA A 52 5.00 6.35 -3.57
CA ALA A 52 4.60 5.06 -3.06
C ALA A 52 5.31 3.91 -3.81
N LEU A 53 5.35 3.96 -5.14
CA LEU A 53 6.06 2.95 -5.96
C LEU A 53 7.54 2.87 -5.63
N GLN A 54 8.23 4.00 -5.46
CA GLN A 54 9.65 4.00 -5.07
C GLN A 54 9.85 3.30 -3.73
N LYS A 55 9.02 3.61 -2.73
CA LYS A 55 9.09 2.97 -1.41
C LYS A 55 8.81 1.48 -1.47
N PHE A 56 7.80 1.04 -2.22
CA PHE A 56 7.54 -0.38 -2.41
C PHE A 56 8.69 -1.10 -3.13
N LYS A 57 9.35 -0.45 -4.12
CA LYS A 57 10.53 -1.03 -4.78
C LYS A 57 11.69 -1.26 -3.82
N LEU A 58 11.93 -0.33 -2.90
CA LEU A 58 12.93 -0.51 -1.83
C LEU A 58 12.57 -1.70 -0.93
N LEU A 59 11.29 -1.82 -0.54
CA LEU A 59 10.81 -2.95 0.26
C LEU A 59 10.99 -4.31 -0.45
N VAL A 60 10.76 -4.36 -1.77
CA VAL A 60 11.03 -5.54 -2.59
C VAL A 60 12.53 -5.88 -2.59
N GLN A 61 13.41 -4.88 -2.69
CA GLN A 61 14.86 -5.11 -2.62
C GLN A 61 15.30 -5.62 -1.24
N GLU A 62 14.72 -5.10 -0.16
CA GLU A 62 15.00 -5.52 1.21
C GLU A 62 14.51 -6.94 1.50
N ASN A 63 13.32 -7.31 1.01
CA ASN A 63 12.80 -8.66 1.14
C ASN A 63 11.96 -9.08 -0.09
N PRO A 64 12.58 -9.73 -1.08
CA PRO A 64 11.88 -10.16 -2.29
C PRO A 64 10.80 -11.22 -2.07
N ARG A 65 10.76 -11.86 -0.89
CA ARG A 65 9.76 -12.88 -0.53
C ARG A 65 8.54 -12.31 0.20
N ASP A 66 8.58 -11.03 0.58
CA ASP A 66 7.39 -10.36 1.11
C ASP A 66 6.42 -10.11 -0.04
N PHE A 67 5.23 -10.72 0.00
CA PHE A 67 4.24 -10.58 -1.07
C PHE A 67 3.54 -9.21 -1.05
N ARG A 68 3.53 -8.52 0.10
CA ARG A 68 2.71 -7.31 0.33
C ARG A 68 3.12 -6.14 -0.56
N PRO A 69 4.41 -5.82 -0.75
CA PRO A 69 4.84 -4.76 -1.66
C PRO A 69 4.41 -5.01 -3.11
N TYR A 70 4.42 -6.25 -3.60
CA TYR A 70 3.98 -6.57 -4.97
C TYR A 70 2.47 -6.35 -5.14
N LEU A 71 1.65 -6.77 -4.17
CA LEU A 71 0.22 -6.47 -4.18
C LEU A 71 -0.02 -4.95 -4.26
N CYS A 72 0.67 -4.18 -3.41
CA CYS A 72 0.52 -2.74 -3.39
C CYS A 72 1.02 -2.08 -4.67
N GLN A 73 2.14 -2.53 -5.25
CA GLN A 73 2.61 -2.04 -6.55
C GLN A 73 1.59 -2.32 -7.65
N GLY A 74 0.96 -3.50 -7.66
CA GLY A 74 -0.10 -3.82 -8.62
C GLY A 74 -1.26 -2.84 -8.54
N ILE A 75 -1.75 -2.55 -7.33
CA ILE A 75 -2.79 -1.54 -7.08
C ILE A 75 -2.35 -0.16 -7.59
N VAL A 76 -1.13 0.27 -7.25
CA VAL A 76 -0.64 1.59 -7.66
C VAL A 76 -0.46 1.69 -9.18
N TYR A 77 0.02 0.63 -9.84
CA TYR A 77 0.08 0.57 -11.29
C TYR A 77 -1.31 0.61 -11.93
N SER A 78 -2.32 -0.05 -11.34
CA SER A 78 -3.71 0.09 -11.78
C SER A 78 -4.22 1.52 -11.66
N LEU A 79 -3.95 2.21 -10.56
CA LEU A 79 -4.31 3.63 -10.38
C LEU A 79 -3.60 4.55 -11.39
N LEU A 80 -2.43 4.16 -11.88
CA LEU A 80 -1.68 4.86 -12.94
C LEU A 80 -2.09 4.43 -14.36
N ASP A 81 -3.12 3.59 -14.51
CA ASP A 81 -3.56 2.97 -15.78
C ASP A 81 -2.46 2.16 -16.50
N LYS A 82 -1.48 1.66 -15.74
CA LYS A 82 -0.37 0.82 -16.20
C LYS A 82 -0.71 -0.66 -16.05
N LYS A 83 -1.70 -1.11 -16.80
CA LYS A 83 -2.31 -2.45 -16.66
C LYS A 83 -1.32 -3.60 -16.78
N LYS A 84 -0.36 -3.49 -17.72
CA LYS A 84 0.65 -4.54 -17.92
C LYS A 84 1.55 -4.68 -16.69
N GLU A 85 2.09 -3.58 -16.19
CA GLU A 85 2.91 -3.58 -14.99
C GLU A 85 2.12 -4.04 -13.76
N ALA A 86 0.85 -3.66 -13.66
CA ALA A 86 -0.05 -4.12 -12.60
C ALA A 86 -0.21 -5.64 -12.61
N ASP A 87 -0.51 -6.22 -13.78
CA ASP A 87 -0.64 -7.67 -13.97
C ASP A 87 0.65 -8.40 -13.60
N GLU A 88 1.81 -7.91 -14.02
CA GLU A 88 3.10 -8.49 -13.66
C GLU A 88 3.29 -8.54 -12.13
N GLN A 89 2.94 -7.48 -11.41
CA GLN A 89 3.07 -7.48 -9.95
C GLN A 89 2.06 -8.39 -9.26
N PHE A 90 0.83 -8.46 -9.78
CA PHE A 90 -0.18 -9.37 -9.23
C PHE A 90 0.16 -10.85 -9.43
N GLU A 91 0.80 -11.21 -10.55
CA GLU A 91 1.31 -12.57 -10.75
C GLU A 91 2.43 -12.91 -9.76
N ILE A 92 3.36 -11.98 -9.51
CA ILE A 92 4.41 -12.17 -8.51
C ILE A 92 3.79 -12.33 -7.11
N TYR A 93 2.88 -11.43 -6.74
CA TYR A 93 2.11 -11.52 -5.50
C TYR A 93 1.47 -12.92 -5.33
N ARG A 94 0.72 -13.39 -6.33
CA ARG A 94 0.05 -14.71 -6.31
C ARG A 94 1.02 -15.86 -6.15
N SER A 95 2.22 -15.76 -6.70
CA SER A 95 3.27 -16.78 -6.57
C SER A 95 3.88 -16.86 -5.16
N LEU A 96 3.80 -15.77 -4.38
CA LEU A 96 4.41 -15.65 -3.07
C LEU A 96 3.43 -15.84 -1.90
N VAL A 97 2.14 -15.58 -2.09
CA VAL A 97 1.13 -15.78 -1.04
C VAL A 97 0.96 -17.27 -0.72
N PRO A 98 1.11 -17.67 0.57
CA PRO A 98 0.82 -19.03 0.99
C PRO A 98 -0.64 -19.41 0.71
N LYS A 99 -0.89 -20.65 0.24
CA LYS A 99 -2.25 -21.12 -0.07
C LYS A 99 -3.21 -21.01 1.13
N GLU A 100 -2.71 -21.27 2.33
CA GLU A 100 -3.45 -21.24 3.60
C GLU A 100 -3.52 -19.85 4.24
N PHE A 101 -3.13 -18.78 3.53
CA PHE A 101 -3.14 -17.44 4.08
C PHE A 101 -4.60 -17.03 4.40
N PRO A 102 -4.95 -16.73 5.67
CA PRO A 102 -6.37 -16.64 6.06
C PRO A 102 -7.17 -15.58 5.32
N GLN A 103 -6.52 -14.49 4.87
CA GLN A 103 -7.17 -13.40 4.14
C GLN A 103 -7.01 -13.48 2.62
N ARG A 104 -6.58 -14.63 2.07
CA ARG A 104 -6.29 -14.75 0.63
C ARG A 104 -7.47 -14.39 -0.27
N GLY A 105 -8.68 -14.82 0.08
CA GLY A 105 -9.89 -14.49 -0.69
C GLY A 105 -10.13 -12.98 -0.78
N PHE A 106 -10.03 -12.28 0.36
CA PHE A 106 -10.12 -10.83 0.40
C PHE A 106 -9.05 -10.16 -0.50
N LEU A 107 -7.81 -10.63 -0.46
CA LEU A 107 -6.77 -10.06 -1.31
C LEU A 107 -6.99 -10.36 -2.80
N ASP A 108 -7.58 -11.51 -3.15
CA ASP A 108 -7.95 -11.82 -4.52
C ASP A 108 -9.09 -10.91 -5.03
N ASP A 109 -10.05 -10.57 -4.16
CA ASP A 109 -11.10 -9.58 -4.43
C ASP A 109 -10.51 -8.18 -4.68
N VAL A 110 -9.52 -7.77 -3.88
CA VAL A 110 -8.78 -6.51 -4.08
C VAL A 110 -8.07 -6.50 -5.44
N VAL A 111 -7.45 -7.62 -5.84
CA VAL A 111 -6.82 -7.74 -7.17
C VAL A 111 -7.88 -7.65 -8.27
N LEU A 112 -9.03 -8.27 -8.09
CA LEU A 112 -10.13 -8.21 -9.06
C LEU A 112 -10.62 -6.77 -9.23
N ALA A 113 -10.95 -6.09 -8.13
CA ALA A 113 -11.36 -4.68 -8.12
C ALA A 113 -10.34 -3.80 -8.86
N ALA A 114 -9.05 -3.93 -8.50
CA ALA A 114 -7.96 -3.18 -9.13
C ALA A 114 -7.80 -3.43 -10.64
N LYS A 115 -8.30 -4.55 -11.17
CA LYS A 115 -8.27 -4.87 -12.60
C LYS A 115 -9.53 -4.43 -13.35
N THR A 116 -10.69 -4.48 -12.70
CA THR A 116 -11.99 -4.31 -13.37
C THR A 116 -12.58 -2.93 -13.21
N GLU A 117 -12.26 -2.23 -12.13
CA GLU A 117 -12.84 -0.93 -11.84
C GLU A 117 -12.14 0.18 -12.61
N THR A 118 -12.89 1.27 -12.85
CA THR A 118 -12.26 2.47 -13.39
C THR A 118 -11.36 3.09 -12.35
N ARG A 119 -10.33 3.82 -12.79
CA ARG A 119 -9.46 4.61 -11.92
C ARG A 119 -10.26 5.50 -10.97
N GLU A 120 -11.33 6.13 -11.46
CA GLU A 120 -12.19 7.03 -10.69
C GLU A 120 -12.95 6.30 -9.57
N GLN A 121 -13.38 5.06 -9.83
CA GLN A 121 -14.02 4.19 -8.83
C GLN A 121 -13.02 3.76 -7.78
N LEU A 122 -11.85 3.26 -8.19
CA LEU A 122 -10.78 2.87 -7.28
C LEU A 122 -10.35 4.04 -6.40
N GLU A 123 -10.06 5.21 -6.98
CA GLU A 123 -9.68 6.40 -6.20
C GLU A 123 -10.76 6.79 -5.18
N LYS A 124 -12.04 6.61 -5.52
CA LYS A 124 -13.17 6.90 -4.62
C LYS A 124 -13.27 5.86 -3.51
N GLU A 125 -13.14 4.58 -3.80
CA GLU A 125 -13.18 3.51 -2.80
C GLU A 125 -12.01 3.63 -1.83
N PHE A 126 -10.79 3.81 -2.33
CA PHE A 126 -9.63 4.10 -1.49
C PHE A 126 -9.88 5.31 -0.60
N LYS A 127 -10.33 6.44 -1.16
CA LYS A 127 -10.64 7.62 -0.33
C LYS A 127 -11.74 7.35 0.70
N ASN A 128 -12.74 6.55 0.37
CA ASN A 128 -13.85 6.24 1.27
C ASN A 128 -13.42 5.31 2.41
N GLU A 129 -12.75 4.18 2.13
CA GLU A 129 -12.29 3.25 3.17
C GLU A 129 -11.40 3.92 4.20
N PHE A 130 -10.57 4.88 3.78
CA PHE A 130 -9.70 5.67 4.66
C PHE A 130 -10.34 6.95 5.22
N SER A 131 -11.59 7.27 4.85
CA SER A 131 -12.35 8.42 5.37
C SER A 131 -13.44 8.04 6.38
N TYR A 132 -13.79 6.75 6.52
CA TYR A 132 -14.89 6.31 7.41
C TYR A 132 -14.46 5.85 8.82
N ASN A 133 -13.21 6.10 9.24
CA ASN A 133 -12.73 5.78 10.60
C ASN A 133 -12.42 7.02 11.46
N THR A 134 -13.23 8.08 11.34
CA THR A 134 -13.26 9.22 12.29
C THR A 134 -14.69 9.52 12.72
#